data_AF-A0A2D7IF14-F1
#
_entry.id   AF-A0A2D7IF14-F1
#
_cell.length_a   1.000
_cell.length_b   1.000
_cell.length_c   1.000
_cell.angle_alpha   90.00
_cell.angle_beta   90.00
_cell.angle_gamma   90.00
#
_symmetry.space_group_name_H-M   'P 1'
#
loop_
_entity.id
_entity.type
_entity.pdbx_description
1 polymer ?
#
loop_
_entity_poly.entity_id
_entity_poly.type
_entity_poly.pdbx_seq_one_letter_code
_entity_poly.pdbx_strand_id
1 'polypeptide(L)'
;MTDLNPKVLDAQNTVKNLQEQIIKQSKDALGSDKISADFVETISKAIQNVSDNQQKSAELTKNFELGIENDLTKVMIQQQLSGLGFQMTLNVRNKVLSAYKDIMNMPV
;
A
#
# COMPACT_ATOMS: atom_id res chain seq x y z
N MET A 1 -14.12 59.14 -24.64
CA MET A 1 -13.63 58.10 -25.59
C MET A 1 -12.28 57.67 -25.04
N THR A 2 -12.12 56.54 -24.36
CA THR A 2 -12.52 55.17 -24.71
C THR A 2 -12.58 54.32 -23.43
N ASP A 3 -13.75 53.75 -23.14
CA ASP A 3 -13.94 52.75 -22.08
C ASP A 3 -13.14 51.49 -22.41
N LEU A 4 -12.14 51.17 -21.59
CA LEU A 4 -11.33 49.97 -21.71
C LEU A 4 -12.10 48.76 -21.12
N ASN A 5 -12.80 48.07 -22.02
CA ASN A 5 -13.04 46.63 -22.10
C ASN A 5 -12.95 45.79 -20.79
N PRO A 6 -14.09 45.47 -20.13
CA PRO A 6 -14.15 44.53 -19.00
C PRO A 6 -13.97 43.05 -19.38
N LYS A 7 -13.93 42.68 -20.68
CA LYS A 7 -13.94 41.28 -21.13
C LYS A 7 -12.64 40.49 -20.87
N VAL A 8 -11.53 41.16 -20.55
CA VAL A 8 -10.24 40.48 -20.28
C VAL A 8 -10.13 39.92 -18.86
N LEU A 9 -10.93 40.44 -17.92
CA LEU A 9 -10.94 40.00 -16.52
C LEU A 9 -11.72 38.69 -16.34
N ASP A 10 -12.81 38.52 -17.09
CA ASP A 10 -13.64 37.30 -17.06
C ASP A 10 -12.94 36.09 -17.71
N ALA A 11 -12.14 36.34 -18.76
CA ALA A 11 -11.36 35.29 -19.43
C ALA A 11 -10.25 34.73 -18.52
N GLN A 12 -9.57 35.58 -17.75
CA GLN A 12 -8.53 35.16 -16.81
C GLN A 12 -9.09 34.35 -15.63
N ASN A 13 -10.26 34.73 -15.12
CA ASN A 13 -10.94 33.99 -14.05
C ASN A 13 -11.49 32.64 -14.52
N THR A 14 -11.92 32.54 -15.78
CA THR A 14 -12.39 31.28 -16.37
C THR A 14 -11.24 30.28 -16.52
N VAL A 15 -10.07 30.72 -17.01
CA VAL A 15 -8.88 29.86 -17.14
C VAL A 15 -8.36 29.39 -15.77
N LYS A 16 -8.38 30.26 -14.75
CA LYS A 16 -7.96 29.93 -13.38
C LYS A 16 -8.90 28.90 -12.72
N ASN A 17 -10.21 29.06 -12.89
CA ASN A 17 -11.19 28.07 -12.41
C ASN A 17 -11.11 26.74 -13.17
N LEU A 18 -10.83 26.77 -14.48
CA LEU A 18 -10.57 25.54 -15.25
C LEU A 18 -9.30 24.82 -14.76
N GLN A 19 -8.22 25.55 -14.47
CA GLN A 19 -7.01 24.95 -13.87
C GLN A 19 -7.30 24.33 -12.50
N GLU A 20 -8.03 25.02 -11.63
CA GLU A 20 -8.42 24.49 -10.32
C GLU A 20 -9.34 23.26 -10.42
N GLN A 21 -10.25 23.23 -11.39
CA GLN A 21 -11.10 22.07 -11.67
C GLN A 21 -10.31 20.89 -12.24
N ILE A 22 -9.38 21.13 -13.17
CA ILE A 22 -8.51 20.10 -13.75
C ILE A 22 -7.61 19.49 -12.65
N ILE A 23 -7.10 20.29 -11.72
CA ILE A 23 -6.30 19.82 -10.58
C ILE A 23 -7.15 19.00 -9.58
N LYS A 24 -8.41 19.38 -9.34
CA LYS A 24 -9.33 18.59 -8.50
C LYS A 24 -9.73 17.27 -9.17
N GLN A 25 -10.07 17.31 -10.46
CA GLN A 25 -10.42 16.10 -11.23
C GLN A 25 -9.24 15.15 -11.38
N SER A 26 -8.03 15.66 -11.58
CA SER A 26 -6.84 14.82 -11.64
C SER A 26 -6.54 14.20 -10.27
N LYS A 27 -6.71 14.94 -9.16
CA LYS A 27 -6.53 14.42 -7.79
C LYS A 27 -7.57 13.36 -7.41
N ASP A 28 -8.82 13.53 -7.84
CA ASP A 28 -9.90 12.54 -7.65
C ASP A 28 -9.71 11.30 -8.56
N ALA A 29 -9.27 11.49 -9.81
CA ALA A 29 -8.96 10.41 -10.75
C ALA A 29 -7.68 9.65 -10.39
N LEU A 30 -6.72 10.31 -9.72
CA LEU A 30 -5.50 9.69 -9.21
C LEU A 30 -5.79 8.74 -8.04
N GLY A 31 -6.95 8.84 -7.36
CA GLY A 31 -7.43 7.89 -6.35
C GLY A 31 -6.41 7.51 -5.28
N SER A 32 -5.33 8.29 -5.15
CA SER A 32 -4.05 7.81 -4.62
C SER A 32 -4.17 7.58 -3.12
N ASP A 33 -4.99 8.37 -2.44
CA ASP A 33 -5.27 8.19 -1.02
C ASP A 33 -6.08 6.92 -0.72
N LYS A 34 -7.06 6.54 -1.57
CA LYS A 34 -7.80 5.29 -1.38
C LYS A 34 -6.95 4.07 -1.71
N ILE A 35 -6.20 4.11 -2.82
CA ILE A 35 -5.29 3.01 -3.21
C ILE A 35 -4.17 2.86 -2.17
N SER A 36 -3.64 3.96 -1.63
CA SER A 36 -2.62 3.93 -0.58
C SER A 36 -3.17 3.39 0.74
N ALA A 37 -4.39 3.78 1.14
CA ALA A 37 -5.02 3.27 2.36
C ALA A 37 -5.32 1.77 2.26
N ASP A 38 -5.89 1.31 1.15
CA ASP A 38 -6.20 -0.11 0.92
C ASP A 38 -4.93 -0.97 0.81
N PHE A 39 -3.86 -0.40 0.23
CA PHE A 39 -2.55 -1.03 0.20
C PHE A 39 -1.92 -1.12 1.59
N VAL A 40 -1.90 -0.04 2.37
CA VAL A 40 -1.37 -0.04 3.76
C VAL A 40 -2.16 -1.02 4.65
N GLU A 41 -3.47 -1.10 4.46
CA GLU A 41 -4.32 -2.08 5.14
C GLU A 41 -3.96 -3.51 4.74
N THR A 42 -3.75 -3.77 3.44
CA THR A 42 -3.32 -5.08 2.93
C THR A 42 -1.93 -5.48 3.46
N ILE A 43 -0.99 -4.53 3.51
CA ILE A 43 0.34 -4.75 4.10
C ILE A 43 0.24 -5.05 5.59
N SER A 44 -0.58 -4.28 6.32
CA SER A 44 -0.82 -4.55 7.75
C SER A 44 -1.41 -5.94 7.97
N LYS A 45 -2.41 -6.32 7.17
CA LYS A 45 -2.99 -7.68 7.20
C LYS A 45 -1.97 -8.76 6.85
N ALA A 46 -1.06 -8.51 5.92
CA ALA A 46 0.01 -9.45 5.57
C ALA A 46 1.01 -9.63 6.72
N ILE A 47 1.42 -8.54 7.38
CA ILE A 47 2.28 -8.59 8.57
C ILE A 47 1.58 -9.32 9.72
N GLN A 48 0.29 -9.03 9.94
CA GLN A 48 -0.54 -9.74 10.93
C GLN A 48 -0.58 -11.24 10.63
N ASN A 49 -0.81 -11.62 9.37
CA ASN A 49 -0.80 -13.03 8.93
C ASN A 49 0.54 -13.72 9.17
N VAL A 50 1.66 -13.03 8.99
CA VAL A 50 2.98 -13.61 9.30
C VAL A 50 3.13 -13.85 10.80
N SER A 51 2.70 -12.89 11.64
CA SER A 51 2.70 -13.07 13.10
C SER A 51 1.83 -14.26 13.51
N ASP A 52 0.63 -14.37 12.95
CA ASP A 52 -0.29 -15.47 13.23
C ASP A 52 0.30 -16.81 12.76
N ASN A 53 0.92 -16.85 11.57
CA ASN A 53 1.59 -18.05 11.07
C ASN A 53 2.80 -18.45 11.92
N GLN A 54 3.59 -17.48 12.43
CA GLN A 54 4.69 -17.77 13.35
C GLN A 54 4.17 -18.38 14.66
N GLN A 55 3.09 -17.84 15.21
CA GLN A 55 2.48 -18.34 16.44
C GLN A 55 1.89 -19.74 16.25
N LYS A 56 1.24 -19.97 15.10
CA LYS A 56 0.69 -21.27 14.72
C LYS A 56 1.78 -22.31 14.45
N SER A 57 2.89 -21.89 13.84
CA SER A 57 4.07 -22.76 13.66
C SER A 57 4.68 -23.15 15.02
N ALA A 58 4.77 -22.21 15.96
CA ALA A 58 5.28 -22.50 17.31
C ALA A 58 4.35 -23.47 18.08
N GLU A 59 3.04 -23.32 17.92
CA GLU A 59 2.04 -24.24 18.49
C GLU A 59 2.12 -25.64 17.85
N LEU A 60 2.27 -25.72 16.53
CA LEU A 60 2.47 -26.99 15.82
C LEU A 60 3.76 -27.69 16.25
N THR A 61 4.87 -26.97 16.37
CA THR A 61 6.13 -27.52 16.89
C THR A 61 5.96 -28.08 18.29
N LYS A 62 5.28 -27.34 19.17
CA LYS A 62 4.97 -27.81 20.54
C LYS A 62 4.08 -29.05 20.54
N ASN A 63 3.05 -29.09 19.70
CA ASN A 63 2.15 -30.25 19.60
C ASN A 63 2.83 -31.49 19.02
N PHE A 64 3.80 -31.29 18.12
CA PHE A 64 4.67 -32.35 17.62
C PHE A 64 5.60 -32.90 18.71
N GLU A 65 6.26 -32.02 19.48
CA GLU A 65 7.11 -32.41 20.63
C GLU A 65 6.33 -33.13 21.72
N LEU A 66 5.04 -32.81 21.90
CA LEU A 66 4.14 -33.47 22.84
C LEU A 66 3.52 -34.78 22.31
N GLY A 67 3.81 -35.17 21.06
CA GLY A 67 3.31 -36.42 20.47
C GLY A 67 1.83 -36.42 20.11
N ILE A 68 1.20 -35.24 20.00
CA ILE A 68 -0.23 -35.07 19.67
C ILE A 68 -0.45 -35.14 18.15
N GLU A 69 0.53 -34.70 17.34
CA GLU A 69 0.54 -34.84 15.88
C GLU A 69 1.75 -35.70 15.43
N ASN A 70 1.49 -36.84 14.77
CA ASN A 70 2.53 -37.72 14.20
C ASN A 70 2.98 -37.31 12.78
N ASP A 71 2.46 -36.20 12.24
CA ASP A 71 2.66 -35.80 10.85
C ASP A 71 3.78 -34.77 10.71
N LEU A 72 5.02 -35.24 10.87
CA LEU A 72 6.25 -34.44 10.68
C LEU A 72 6.23 -33.67 9.36
N THR A 73 5.64 -34.25 8.31
CA THR A 73 5.50 -33.63 6.98
C THR A 73 4.77 -32.29 7.03
N LYS A 74 3.69 -32.23 7.82
CA LYS A 74 2.88 -31.02 7.97
C LYS A 74 3.65 -29.91 8.66
N VAL A 75 4.43 -30.22 9.70
CA VAL A 75 5.29 -29.26 10.41
C VAL A 75 6.38 -28.72 9.48
N MET A 76 7.03 -29.59 8.71
CA MET A 76 8.07 -29.19 7.75
C MET A 76 7.54 -28.27 6.64
N ILE A 77 6.36 -28.59 6.10
CA ILE A 77 5.69 -27.74 5.10
C ILE A 77 5.34 -26.38 5.70
N GLN A 78 4.82 -26.34 6.94
CA GLN A 78 4.48 -25.08 7.62
C GLN A 78 5.70 -24.21 7.91
N GLN A 79 6.84 -24.81 8.28
CA GLN A 79 8.11 -24.09 8.42
C GLN A 79 8.60 -23.50 7.08
N GLN A 80 8.52 -24.27 5.99
CA GLN A 80 8.89 -23.78 4.65
C GLN A 80 7.98 -22.64 4.17
N LEU A 81 6.66 -22.77 4.38
CA LEU A 81 5.71 -21.71 4.07
C LEU A 81 5.95 -20.45 4.90
N SER A 82 6.22 -20.60 6.21
CA SER A 82 6.49 -19.46 7.09
C SER A 82 7.77 -18.72 6.68
N GLY A 83 8.83 -19.45 6.33
CA GLY A 83 10.07 -18.87 5.80
C GLY A 83 9.85 -18.12 4.48
N LEU A 84 9.12 -18.72 3.55
CA LEU A 84 8.79 -18.10 2.26
C LEU A 84 7.91 -16.85 2.44
N GLY A 85 6.88 -16.93 3.29
CA GLY A 85 5.97 -15.81 3.58
C GLY A 85 6.67 -14.63 4.25
N PHE A 86 7.62 -14.90 5.14
CA PHE A 86 8.46 -13.87 5.74
C PHE A 86 9.33 -13.16 4.70
N GLN A 87 10.01 -13.91 3.82
CA GLN A 87 10.83 -13.34 2.76
C GLN A 87 10.01 -12.48 1.80
N MET A 88 8.80 -12.93 1.46
CA MET A 88 7.87 -12.19 0.61
C MET A 88 7.45 -10.87 1.28
N THR A 89 7.18 -10.90 2.59
CA THR A 89 6.84 -9.71 3.38
C THR A 89 7.97 -8.68 3.40
N LEU A 90 9.21 -9.12 3.57
CA LEU A 90 10.38 -8.22 3.50
C LEU A 90 10.52 -7.58 2.11
N ASN A 91 10.31 -8.34 1.05
CA ASN A 91 10.37 -7.82 -0.33
C ASN A 91 9.28 -6.77 -0.57
N VAL A 92 8.06 -7.03 -0.11
CA VAL A 92 6.95 -6.08 -0.26
C VAL A 92 7.24 -4.82 0.57
N ARG A 93 7.66 -4.94 1.83
CA ARG A 93 8.08 -3.80 2.67
C ARG A 93 9.10 -2.91 1.95
N ASN A 94 10.15 -3.52 1.39
CA ASN A 94 11.20 -2.79 0.69
C ASN A 94 10.64 -2.07 -0.55
N LYS A 95 9.75 -2.72 -1.30
CA LYS A 95 9.08 -2.11 -2.47
C LYS A 95 8.20 -0.92 -2.08
N VAL A 96 7.48 -1.01 -0.96
CA VAL A 96 6.65 0.07 -0.40
C VAL A 96 7.52 1.28 -0.05
N LEU A 97 8.63 1.05 0.65
CA LEU A 97 9.55 2.12 1.04
C LEU A 97 10.19 2.79 -0.18
N SER A 98 10.55 2.02 -1.21
CA SER A 98 11.04 2.56 -2.48
C SER A 98 9.97 3.41 -3.18
N ALA A 99 8.74 2.91 -3.31
CA ALA A 99 7.65 3.65 -3.95
C ALA A 99 7.33 4.98 -3.22
N TYR A 100 7.34 4.98 -1.89
CA TYR A 100 7.19 6.21 -1.10
C TYR A 100 8.32 7.21 -1.38
N LYS A 101 9.56 6.72 -1.42
CA LYS A 101 10.74 7.54 -1.74
C LYS A 101 10.68 8.07 -3.18
N ASP A 102 10.18 7.28 -4.14
CA ASP A 102 10.06 7.67 -5.54
C ASP A 102 9.01 8.79 -5.72
N ILE A 103 7.88 8.73 -5.01
CA ILE A 103 6.89 9.82 -4.99
C ILE A 103 7.49 11.10 -4.40
N MET A 104 8.26 11.01 -3.31
CA MET A 104 8.93 12.16 -2.68
C MET A 104 10.01 12.80 -3.56
N ASN A 105 10.71 11.99 -4.36
CA ASN A 105 11.79 12.46 -5.24
C ASN A 105 11.30 12.87 -6.63
N MET A 106 10.01 12.74 -6.92
CA MET A 106 9.44 13.19 -8.18
C MET A 106 9.42 14.73 -8.19
N PRO A 107 10.12 15.41 -9.12
CA PRO A 107 10.06 16.86 -9.19
C PRO A 107 8.64 17.29 -9.57
N VAL A 108 8.09 18.22 -8.80
CA VAL A 108 6.83 18.93 -9.10
C VAL A 108 6.98 19.89 -10.27
#